data_AF-A0A8I0AE20-F1
#
_entry.id   AF-A0A8I0AE20-F1
#
_cell.length_a   1.000
_cell.length_b   1.000
_cell.length_c   1.000
_cell.angle_alpha   90.00
_cell.angle_beta   90.00
_cell.angle_gamma   90.00
#
_symmetry.space_group_name_H-M   'P 1'
#
loop_
_entity.id
_entity.type
_entity.pdbx_description
1 polymer ?
#
loop_
_entity_poly.entity_id
_entity_poly.type
_entity_poly.pdbx_seq_one_letter_code
_entity_poly.pdbx_strand_id
1 'polypeptide(L)'
;MNINKEYLKNNFNFIICLIISIIITSTCVILLNISSNMKSTTTYSNLSNYALIANNLNSINSSLNNCTADTSLNIVAASSLLKNGLADLDNCKTSLASLSSNDNSQVSSNLLKALDDTYNLYTYCLNYISTYEDSSLDELAANLDALKNNCIASYSKLSDEGISLNYSSSLQNFLYAFISHYSKLNQSKIESELKHSQNTEFITKLSAISNNFLGLLEDLKPAVDRVREENRSFDAIINDLNDKENSFNFLKKDLNSVSIPEGYLNYYNNLNDIFSLYSSYLNSMRTAIIYERSSSDYKKNKTVIDKNYDNAYKKYNNVLESIQQFLSLLENS
;
A
#
# COMPACT_ATOMS: atom_id res chain seq x y z
N MET A 1 -28.18 82.29 70.54
CA MET A 1 -27.42 81.21 69.87
C MET A 1 -27.67 79.90 70.63
N ASN A 2 -28.84 79.25 70.44
CA ASN A 2 -29.15 78.00 71.15
C ASN A 2 -30.00 76.97 70.34
N ILE A 3 -30.35 77.29 69.09
CA ILE A 3 -31.19 76.45 68.23
C ILE A 3 -30.45 75.17 67.80
N ASN A 4 -29.12 75.21 67.67
CA ASN A 4 -28.33 74.09 67.17
C ASN A 4 -28.18 72.93 68.18
N LYS A 5 -28.18 73.21 69.49
CA LYS A 5 -28.04 72.17 70.52
C LYS A 5 -29.34 71.39 70.74
N GLU A 6 -30.48 72.05 70.65
CA GLU A 6 -31.79 71.42 70.89
C GLU A 6 -32.22 70.53 69.70
N TYR A 7 -31.90 70.96 68.47
CA TYR A 7 -32.14 70.18 67.25
C TYR A 7 -31.28 68.91 67.18
N LEU A 8 -30.01 69.00 67.58
CA LEU A 8 -29.11 67.85 67.69
C LEU A 8 -29.53 66.88 68.80
N LYS A 9 -30.09 67.38 69.90
CA LYS A 9 -30.52 66.56 71.05
C LYS A 9 -31.82 65.78 70.77
N ASN A 10 -32.79 66.41 70.08
CA ASN A 10 -34.05 65.74 69.72
C ASN A 10 -33.90 64.73 68.57
N ASN A 11 -32.92 64.90 67.69
CA ASN A 11 -32.69 64.01 66.54
C ASN A 11 -31.46 63.11 66.71
N PHE A 12 -30.88 63.03 67.91
CA PHE A 12 -29.62 62.32 68.18
C PHE A 12 -29.67 60.84 67.76
N ASN A 13 -30.78 60.15 68.07
CA ASN A 13 -30.98 58.75 67.68
C ASN A 13 -31.11 58.59 66.16
N PHE A 14 -31.74 59.53 65.46
CA PHE A 14 -31.86 59.51 64.01
C PHE A 14 -30.50 59.71 63.34
N ILE A 15 -29.70 60.65 63.85
CA ILE A 15 -28.34 60.92 63.34
C ILE A 15 -27.42 59.71 63.56
N ILE A 16 -27.49 59.06 64.73
CA ILE A 16 -26.74 57.83 65.00
C ILE A 16 -27.15 56.70 64.05
N CYS A 17 -28.45 56.48 63.83
CA CYS A 17 -28.93 55.47 62.87
C CYS A 17 -28.44 55.76 61.44
N LEU A 18 -28.38 57.03 61.05
CA LEU A 18 -27.92 57.43 59.72
C LEU A 18 -26.42 57.19 59.54
N ILE A 19 -25.60 57.49 60.56
CA ILE A 19 -24.17 57.19 60.56
C ILE A 19 -23.92 55.67 60.53
N ILE A 20 -24.64 54.89 61.34
CA ILE A 20 -24.51 53.42 61.36
C ILE A 20 -24.90 52.83 60.00
N SER A 21 -25.97 53.34 59.37
CA SER A 21 -26.38 52.91 58.04
C SER A 21 -25.31 53.18 56.96
N ILE A 22 -24.66 54.35 57.02
CA ILE A 22 -23.55 54.70 56.12
C ILE A 22 -22.36 53.76 56.34
N ILE A 23 -22.02 53.46 57.59
CA ILE A 23 -20.91 52.55 57.90
C ILE A 23 -21.22 51.14 57.37
N ILE A 24 -22.40 50.59 57.65
CA ILE A 24 -22.81 49.26 57.21
C ILE A 24 -22.78 49.16 55.67
N THR A 25 -23.40 50.12 54.97
CA THR A 25 -23.42 50.13 53.50
C THR A 25 -22.03 50.25 52.89
N SER A 26 -21.17 51.09 53.46
CA SER A 26 -19.76 51.20 53.03
C SER A 26 -18.99 49.90 53.23
N THR A 27 -19.11 49.25 54.39
CA THR A 27 -18.47 47.94 54.62
C THR A 27 -19.00 46.84 53.69
N CYS A 28 -20.30 46.82 53.39
CA CYS A 28 -20.87 45.86 52.44
C CYS A 28 -20.29 46.05 51.02
N VAL A 29 -20.13 47.29 50.55
CA VAL A 29 -19.54 47.58 49.23
C VAL A 29 -18.06 47.17 49.19
N ILE A 30 -17.30 47.43 50.25
CA ILE A 30 -15.89 47.03 50.35
C ILE A 30 -15.76 45.49 50.35
N LEU A 31 -16.61 44.78 51.11
CA LEU A 31 -16.62 43.31 51.15
C LEU A 31 -17.01 42.70 49.82
N LEU A 32 -18.00 43.26 49.11
CA LEU A 32 -18.38 42.81 47.78
C LEU A 32 -17.22 42.97 46.78
N ASN A 33 -16.49 44.09 46.85
CA ASN A 33 -15.37 44.40 45.96
C ASN A 33 -14.11 43.55 46.25
N ILE A 34 -13.89 43.19 47.51
CA ILE A 34 -12.83 42.22 47.89
C ILE A 34 -13.22 40.81 47.41
N SER A 35 -14.49 40.41 47.59
CA SER A 35 -14.98 39.08 47.17
C SER A 35 -14.92 38.86 45.65
N SER A 36 -15.21 39.90 44.86
CA SER A 36 -15.14 39.84 43.40
C SER A 36 -13.70 39.78 42.89
N ASN A 37 -12.77 40.51 43.53
CA ASN A 37 -11.34 40.49 43.19
C ASN A 37 -10.61 39.21 43.63
N MET A 38 -11.02 38.57 44.73
CA MET A 38 -10.47 37.26 45.11
C MET A 38 -10.93 36.15 44.16
N LYS A 39 -12.17 36.19 43.64
CA LYS A 39 -12.62 35.25 42.61
C LYS A 39 -11.90 35.46 41.26
N SER A 40 -11.56 36.69 40.89
CA SER A 40 -10.89 36.94 39.61
C SER A 40 -9.47 36.35 39.57
N THR A 41 -8.70 36.49 40.66
CA THR A 41 -7.31 35.99 40.73
C THR A 41 -7.20 34.45 40.67
N THR A 42 -8.16 33.71 41.22
CA THR A 42 -8.23 32.23 41.08
C THR A 42 -8.72 31.78 39.69
N THR A 43 -9.62 32.52 39.06
CA THR A 43 -10.13 32.17 37.72
C THR A 43 -9.09 32.45 36.61
N TYR A 44 -8.34 33.55 36.71
CA TYR A 44 -7.24 33.86 35.78
C TYR A 44 -6.07 32.86 35.88
N SER A 45 -5.73 32.39 37.08
CA SER A 45 -4.66 31.40 37.28
C SER A 45 -5.04 30.01 36.75
N ASN A 46 -6.29 29.56 36.95
CA ASN A 46 -6.74 28.27 36.41
C ASN A 46 -6.84 28.26 34.88
N LEU A 47 -7.29 29.35 34.25
CA LEU A 47 -7.31 29.47 32.79
C LEU A 47 -5.89 29.38 32.19
N SER A 48 -4.89 29.94 32.89
CA SER A 48 -3.49 29.81 32.46
C SER A 48 -2.98 28.37 32.50
N ASN A 49 -3.40 27.56 33.48
CA ASN A 49 -3.02 26.15 33.56
C ASN A 49 -3.66 25.30 32.45
N TYR A 50 -4.94 25.53 32.14
CA TYR A 50 -5.58 24.87 31.00
C TYR A 50 -4.94 25.26 29.66
N ALA A 51 -4.56 26.53 29.50
CA ALA A 51 -3.84 27.01 28.32
C ALA A 51 -2.45 26.35 28.16
N LEU A 52 -1.73 26.09 29.26
CA LEU A 52 -0.46 25.35 29.21
C LEU A 52 -0.65 23.92 28.68
N ILE A 53 -1.68 23.21 29.12
CA ILE A 53 -1.98 21.86 28.64
C ILE A 53 -2.34 21.89 27.15
N ALA A 54 -3.14 22.87 26.70
CA ALA A 54 -3.45 23.05 25.28
C ALA A 54 -2.20 23.34 24.43
N ASN A 55 -1.26 24.14 24.94
CA ASN A 55 0.01 24.41 24.27
C ASN A 55 0.89 23.16 24.16
N ASN A 56 0.90 22.29 25.17
CA ASN A 56 1.58 21.01 25.10
C ASN A 56 0.96 20.12 24.01
N LEU A 57 -0.37 20.05 23.95
CA LEU A 57 -1.09 19.32 22.89
C LEU A 57 -0.74 19.85 21.48
N ASN A 58 -0.71 21.17 21.29
CA ASN A 58 -0.26 21.78 20.03
C ASN A 58 1.19 21.38 19.68
N SER A 59 2.07 21.34 20.68
CA SER A 59 3.49 20.97 20.50
C SER A 59 3.65 19.50 20.11
N ILE A 60 2.89 18.60 20.75
CA ILE A 60 2.82 17.18 20.40
C ILE A 60 2.41 17.03 18.93
N ASN A 61 1.31 17.66 18.51
CA ASN A 61 0.85 17.63 17.12
C ASN A 61 1.84 18.24 16.13
N SER A 62 2.53 19.32 16.51
CA SER A 62 3.52 19.96 15.65
C SER A 62 4.76 19.09 15.43
N SER A 63 5.10 18.24 16.40
CA SER A 63 6.26 17.33 16.31
C SER A 63 6.16 16.33 15.16
N LEU A 64 4.95 15.97 14.72
CA LEU A 64 4.72 15.05 13.61
C LEU A 64 5.31 15.54 12.28
N ASN A 65 5.53 16.85 12.13
CA ASN A 65 6.20 17.39 10.94
C ASN A 65 7.62 16.81 10.74
N ASN A 66 8.24 16.30 11.82
CA ASN A 66 9.58 15.72 11.79
C ASN A 66 9.63 14.30 11.19
N CYS A 67 8.50 13.69 10.85
CA CYS A 67 8.46 12.41 10.13
C CYS A 67 7.93 12.53 8.69
N THR A 68 7.61 13.74 8.24
CA THR A 68 7.04 14.01 6.91
C THR A 68 7.97 14.87 6.06
N ALA A 69 8.12 14.53 4.79
CA ALA A 69 8.71 15.40 3.78
C ALA A 69 7.84 15.35 2.51
N ASP A 70 7.17 16.44 2.18
CA ASP A 70 6.13 16.53 1.14
C ASP A 70 5.06 15.42 1.29
N THR A 71 5.08 14.43 0.40
CA THR A 71 4.15 13.27 0.39
C THR A 71 4.78 11.99 0.94
N SER A 72 6.01 12.08 1.44
CA SER A 72 6.75 10.95 1.99
C SER A 72 6.63 10.91 3.51
N LEU A 73 6.53 9.69 4.03
CA LEU A 73 6.45 9.39 5.46
C LEU A 73 7.61 8.48 5.85
N ASN A 74 8.37 8.89 6.85
CA ASN A 74 9.34 8.02 7.52
C ASN A 74 8.61 7.21 8.61
N ILE A 75 8.29 5.95 8.33
CA ILE A 75 7.51 5.08 9.23
C ILE A 75 8.21 4.84 10.58
N VAL A 76 9.54 4.73 10.59
CA VAL A 76 10.30 4.52 11.84
C VAL A 76 10.19 5.75 12.74
N ALA A 77 10.40 6.94 12.16
CA ALA A 77 10.25 8.19 12.88
C ALA A 77 8.79 8.41 13.31
N ALA A 78 7.82 8.14 12.43
CA ALA A 78 6.40 8.24 12.74
C ALA A 78 6.00 7.35 13.92
N SER A 79 6.40 6.07 13.91
CA SER A 79 6.12 5.13 15.00
C SER A 79 6.69 5.64 16.33
N SER A 80 7.92 6.15 16.34
CA SER A 80 8.54 6.71 17.54
C SER A 80 7.83 7.97 18.04
N LEU A 81 7.49 8.91 17.15
CA LEU A 81 6.82 10.15 17.50
C LEU A 81 5.40 9.91 18.00
N LEU A 82 4.66 8.98 17.38
CA LEU A 82 3.33 8.59 17.85
C LEU A 82 3.40 7.97 19.26
N LYS A 83 4.35 7.05 19.51
CA LYS A 83 4.55 6.44 20.84
C LYS A 83 4.88 7.49 21.90
N ASN A 84 5.82 8.38 21.61
CA ASN A 84 6.20 9.46 22.52
C ASN A 84 5.02 10.43 22.75
N GLY A 85 4.32 10.79 21.68
CA GLY A 85 3.13 11.63 21.75
C GLY A 85 2.02 11.04 22.62
N LEU A 86 1.78 9.72 22.55
CA LEU A 86 0.82 9.04 23.43
C LEU A 86 1.22 9.16 24.91
N ALA A 87 2.50 8.98 25.24
CA ALA A 87 2.99 9.17 26.61
C ALA A 87 2.85 10.63 27.08
N ASP A 88 3.13 11.60 26.22
CA ASP A 88 2.98 13.02 26.52
C ASP A 88 1.50 13.43 26.69
N LEU A 89 0.59 12.82 25.92
CA LEU A 89 -0.86 12.99 26.08
C LEU A 89 -1.34 12.45 27.44
N ASP A 90 -0.85 11.30 27.88
CA ASP A 90 -1.18 10.75 29.22
C ASP A 90 -0.65 11.63 30.36
N ASN A 91 0.53 12.24 30.19
CA ASN A 91 1.05 13.25 31.11
C ASN A 91 0.14 14.50 31.16
N CYS A 92 -0.37 14.93 30.00
CA CYS A 92 -1.35 16.03 29.92
C CYS A 92 -2.66 15.68 30.65
N LYS A 93 -3.19 14.46 30.47
CA LYS A 93 -4.40 13.99 31.19
C LYS A 93 -4.19 13.94 32.70
N THR A 94 -3.03 13.47 33.16
CA THR A 94 -2.66 13.44 34.58
C THR A 94 -2.58 14.85 35.16
N SER A 95 -1.95 15.77 34.42
CA SER A 95 -1.86 17.19 34.81
C SER A 95 -3.26 17.82 34.89
N LEU A 96 -4.13 17.54 33.93
CA LEU A 96 -5.51 18.02 33.92
C LEU A 96 -6.32 17.53 35.12
N ALA A 97 -6.20 16.25 35.47
CA ALA A 97 -6.89 15.66 36.62
C ALA A 97 -6.49 16.33 37.96
N SER A 98 -5.25 16.80 38.07
CA SER A 98 -4.76 17.50 39.27
C SER A 98 -5.36 18.91 39.45
N LEU A 99 -5.97 19.49 38.41
CA LEU A 99 -6.60 20.82 38.44
C LEU A 99 -8.05 20.79 38.96
N SER A 100 -8.58 19.61 39.27
CA SER A 100 -10.03 19.31 39.48
C SER A 100 -10.70 19.95 40.71
N SER A 101 -10.08 20.92 41.39
CA SER A 101 -10.64 21.54 42.59
C SER A 101 -11.26 22.93 42.41
N ASN A 102 -11.45 23.47 41.19
CA ASN A 102 -12.03 24.80 40.97
C ASN A 102 -12.98 24.94 39.76
N ASP A 103 -13.94 25.87 39.88
CA ASP A 103 -15.12 26.30 39.09
C ASP A 103 -15.21 26.14 37.54
N ASN A 104 -14.18 25.70 36.81
CA ASN A 104 -14.21 25.56 35.33
C ASN A 104 -14.32 24.10 34.85
N SER A 105 -15.36 23.39 35.29
CA SER A 105 -15.59 21.98 34.95
C SER A 105 -15.77 21.73 33.44
N GLN A 106 -16.37 22.68 32.71
CA GLN A 106 -16.63 22.54 31.28
C GLN A 106 -15.36 22.58 30.44
N VAL A 107 -14.47 23.54 30.71
CA VAL A 107 -13.16 23.66 30.04
C VAL A 107 -12.33 22.40 30.26
N SER A 108 -12.30 21.91 31.51
CA SER A 108 -11.62 20.66 31.84
C SER A 108 -12.19 19.47 31.06
N SER A 109 -13.52 19.34 31.01
CA SER A 109 -14.18 18.27 30.24
C SER A 109 -13.90 18.34 28.74
N ASN A 110 -13.92 19.54 28.15
CA ASN A 110 -13.65 19.73 26.73
C ASN A 110 -12.18 19.45 26.39
N LEU A 111 -11.26 19.84 27.27
CA LEU A 111 -9.83 19.58 27.11
C LEU A 111 -9.50 18.10 27.25
N LEU A 112 -10.13 17.40 28.20
CA LEU A 112 -10.02 15.95 28.30
C LEU A 112 -10.50 15.27 27.01
N LYS A 113 -11.64 15.71 26.45
CA LYS A 113 -12.13 15.19 25.18
C LYS A 113 -11.15 15.43 24.03
N ALA A 114 -10.54 16.62 23.95
CA ALA A 114 -9.53 16.92 22.93
C ALA A 114 -8.29 16.01 23.06
N LEU A 115 -7.85 15.74 24.29
CA LEU A 115 -6.77 14.79 24.56
C LEU A 115 -7.15 13.37 24.16
N ASP A 116 -8.36 12.91 24.49
CA ASP A 116 -8.84 11.57 24.14
C ASP A 116 -9.02 11.39 22.62
N ASP A 117 -9.61 12.36 21.92
CA ASP A 117 -9.77 12.31 20.46
C ASP A 117 -8.40 12.22 19.76
N THR A 118 -7.41 13.00 20.24
CA THR A 118 -6.03 12.96 19.72
C THR A 118 -5.34 11.64 20.03
N TYR A 119 -5.53 11.12 21.25
CA TYR A 119 -5.00 9.83 21.68
C TYR A 119 -5.51 8.69 20.80
N ASN A 120 -6.81 8.69 20.50
CA ASN A 120 -7.44 7.70 19.63
C ASN A 120 -6.88 7.77 18.20
N LEU A 121 -6.67 8.99 17.66
CA LEU A 121 -6.03 9.17 16.35
C LEU A 121 -4.61 8.58 16.33
N TYR A 122 -3.80 8.89 17.35
CA TYR A 122 -2.41 8.42 17.43
C TYR A 122 -2.34 6.90 17.60
N THR A 123 -3.19 6.35 18.45
CA THR A 123 -3.31 4.91 18.69
C THR A 123 -3.71 4.18 17.42
N TYR A 124 -4.68 4.71 16.67
CA TYR A 124 -5.11 4.13 15.40
C TYR A 124 -3.96 4.09 14.40
N CYS A 125 -3.26 5.22 14.19
CA CYS A 125 -2.09 5.27 13.31
C CYS A 125 -1.00 4.28 13.73
N LEU A 126 -0.72 4.17 15.02
CA LEU A 126 0.33 3.29 15.54
C LEU A 126 -0.03 1.80 15.40
N ASN A 127 -1.29 1.45 15.68
CA ASN A 127 -1.81 0.11 15.47
C ASN A 127 -1.74 -0.26 13.99
N TYR A 128 -2.18 0.64 13.11
CA TYR A 128 -2.13 0.43 11.67
C TYR A 128 -0.69 0.20 11.16
N ILE A 129 0.30 0.95 11.67
CA ILE A 129 1.72 0.68 11.40
C ILE A 129 2.13 -0.74 11.83
N SER A 130 1.64 -1.20 12.99
CA SER A 130 2.10 -2.45 13.61
C SER A 130 1.41 -3.70 13.07
N THR A 131 0.16 -3.55 12.64
CA THR A 131 -0.71 -4.66 12.21
C THR A 131 -1.07 -4.57 10.73
N TYR A 132 -0.29 -3.83 9.93
CA TYR A 132 -0.58 -3.68 8.50
C TYR A 132 -0.66 -5.06 7.82
N GLU A 133 -1.88 -5.54 7.66
CA GLU A 133 -2.28 -6.76 6.96
C GLU A 133 -3.43 -6.35 6.04
N ASP A 134 -3.11 -5.94 4.81
CA ASP A 134 -4.06 -5.81 3.67
C ASP A 134 -5.45 -5.19 3.95
N SER A 135 -5.55 -4.33 4.96
CA SER A 135 -6.80 -3.62 5.24
C SER A 135 -7.14 -2.68 4.09
N SER A 136 -8.44 -2.53 3.82
CA SER A 136 -8.94 -1.67 2.73
C SER A 136 -8.42 -0.24 2.91
N LEU A 137 -7.78 0.32 1.88
CA LEU A 137 -7.34 1.72 1.88
C LEU A 137 -8.51 2.68 2.11
N ASP A 138 -9.70 2.32 1.61
CA ASP A 138 -10.93 3.09 1.82
C ASP A 138 -11.34 3.08 3.29
N GLU A 139 -11.16 1.94 3.98
CA GLU A 139 -11.44 1.82 5.41
C GLU A 139 -10.41 2.62 6.24
N LEU A 140 -9.13 2.55 5.88
CA LEU A 140 -8.09 3.40 6.48
C LEU A 140 -8.46 4.88 6.34
N ALA A 141 -8.77 5.33 5.12
CA ALA A 141 -9.08 6.72 4.84
C ALA A 141 -10.34 7.19 5.59
N ALA A 142 -11.41 6.38 5.59
CA ALA A 142 -12.65 6.70 6.29
C ALA A 142 -12.46 6.81 7.81
N ASN A 143 -11.73 5.87 8.42
CA ASN A 143 -11.44 5.87 9.85
C ASN A 143 -10.58 7.07 10.25
N LEU A 144 -9.53 7.38 9.48
CA LEU A 144 -8.71 8.57 9.72
C LEU A 144 -9.50 9.86 9.57
N ASP A 145 -10.41 9.93 8.58
CA ASP A 145 -11.24 11.12 8.40
C ASP A 145 -12.20 11.33 9.58
N ALA A 146 -12.83 10.26 10.08
CA ALA A 146 -13.67 10.31 11.27
C ALA A 146 -12.89 10.78 12.51
N LEU A 147 -11.71 10.20 12.77
CA LEU A 147 -10.85 10.58 13.90
C LEU A 147 -10.33 12.03 13.78
N LYS A 148 -9.96 12.45 12.57
CA LYS A 148 -9.60 13.83 12.26
C LYS A 148 -10.75 14.80 12.58
N ASN A 149 -11.96 14.48 12.13
CA ASN A 149 -13.14 15.32 12.35
C ASN A 149 -13.49 15.40 13.85
N ASN A 150 -13.30 14.32 14.61
CA ASN A 150 -13.44 14.34 16.07
C ASN A 150 -12.46 15.33 16.73
N CYS A 151 -11.19 15.32 16.33
CA CYS A 151 -10.18 16.27 16.82
C CYS A 151 -10.56 17.72 16.48
N ILE A 152 -10.93 17.99 15.22
CA ILE A 152 -11.36 19.34 14.80
C ILE A 152 -12.54 19.84 15.64
N ALA A 153 -13.53 18.96 15.89
CA ALA A 153 -14.71 19.31 16.66
C ALA A 153 -14.40 19.57 18.14
N SER A 154 -13.52 18.79 18.78
CA SER A 154 -13.12 19.04 20.17
C SER A 154 -12.21 20.25 20.32
N TYR A 155 -11.33 20.52 19.36
CA TYR A 155 -10.45 21.68 19.39
C TYR A 155 -11.22 23.00 19.22
N SER A 156 -12.19 23.03 18.32
CA SER A 156 -13.03 24.23 18.09
C SER A 156 -13.80 24.65 19.35
N LYS A 157 -14.31 23.70 20.14
CA LYS A 157 -15.03 24.00 21.38
C LYS A 157 -14.18 24.72 22.44
N LEU A 158 -12.89 24.43 22.48
CA LEU A 158 -11.95 25.08 23.41
C LEU A 158 -11.64 26.52 22.98
N SER A 159 -11.65 26.79 21.68
CA SER A 159 -11.47 28.14 21.15
C SER A 159 -12.59 29.08 21.58
N ASP A 160 -13.85 28.59 21.62
CA ASP A 160 -15.00 29.33 22.14
C ASP A 160 -14.86 29.69 23.63
N GLU A 161 -14.04 28.93 24.36
CA GLU A 161 -13.76 29.10 25.79
C GLU A 161 -12.47 29.89 26.06
N GLY A 162 -11.86 30.46 25.03
CA GLY A 162 -10.64 31.28 25.12
C GLY A 162 -9.34 30.48 25.20
N ILE A 163 -9.36 29.18 24.93
CA ILE A 163 -8.18 28.32 24.83
C ILE A 163 -7.81 28.10 23.37
N SER A 164 -6.61 28.55 22.97
CA SER A 164 -6.14 28.38 21.59
C SER A 164 -5.65 26.96 21.34
N LEU A 165 -6.48 26.16 20.68
CA LEU A 165 -6.14 24.83 20.20
C LEU A 165 -6.65 24.68 18.77
N ASN A 166 -5.74 24.45 17.83
CA ASN A 166 -6.08 24.41 16.40
C ASN A 166 -5.58 23.12 15.78
N TYR A 167 -6.36 22.62 14.80
CA TYR A 167 -5.91 21.53 13.95
C TYR A 167 -4.75 22.02 13.09
N SER A 168 -3.53 21.57 13.41
CA SER A 168 -2.30 22.12 12.83
C SER A 168 -2.03 21.57 11.43
N SER A 169 -1.33 22.37 10.61
CA SER A 169 -0.83 21.92 9.31
C SER A 169 0.09 20.71 9.42
N SER A 170 0.85 20.59 10.52
CA SER A 170 1.69 19.42 10.80
C SER A 170 0.88 18.13 10.91
N LEU A 171 -0.23 18.16 11.65
CA LEU A 171 -1.12 17.00 11.77
C LEU A 171 -1.79 16.67 10.43
N GLN A 172 -2.21 17.70 9.68
CA GLN A 172 -2.76 17.54 8.33
C GLN A 172 -1.76 16.88 7.37
N ASN A 173 -0.53 17.38 7.32
CA ASN A 173 0.52 16.87 6.45
C ASN A 173 0.88 15.42 6.83
N PHE A 174 0.93 15.12 8.12
CA PHE A 174 1.13 13.76 8.61
C PHE A 174 0.04 12.80 8.11
N LEU A 175 -1.24 13.12 8.30
CA LEU A 175 -2.33 12.23 7.86
C LEU A 175 -2.33 12.04 6.33
N TYR A 176 -2.04 13.10 5.58
CA TYR A 176 -1.92 13.01 4.12
C TYR A 176 -0.76 12.10 3.70
N ALA A 177 0.43 12.29 4.29
CA ALA A 177 1.60 11.46 4.01
C ALA A 177 1.38 10.00 4.46
N PHE A 178 0.64 9.77 5.55
CA PHE A 178 0.27 8.45 6.04
C PHE A 178 -0.61 7.69 5.04
N ILE A 179 -1.70 8.29 4.58
CA ILE A 179 -2.57 7.69 3.56
C ILE A 179 -1.78 7.47 2.25
N SER A 180 -0.98 8.45 1.84
CA SER A 180 -0.17 8.34 0.61
C SER A 180 0.84 7.19 0.67
N HIS A 181 1.47 6.97 1.84
CA HIS A 181 2.42 5.88 2.02
C HIS A 181 1.78 4.51 1.78
N TYR A 182 0.65 4.22 2.43
CA TYR A 182 -0.03 2.93 2.27
C TYR A 182 -0.70 2.78 0.90
N SER A 183 -1.15 3.88 0.28
CA SER A 183 -1.62 3.86 -1.10
C SER A 183 -0.53 3.40 -2.08
N LYS A 184 0.71 3.90 -1.93
CA LYS A 184 1.87 3.49 -2.73
C LYS A 184 2.24 2.02 -2.49
N LEU A 185 2.18 1.55 -1.25
CA LEU A 185 2.41 0.12 -0.94
C LEU A 185 1.37 -0.78 -1.60
N ASN A 186 0.08 -0.45 -1.49
CA ASN A 186 -0.99 -1.21 -2.14
C ASN A 186 -0.85 -1.22 -3.67
N GLN A 187 -0.50 -0.09 -4.27
CA GLN A 187 -0.26 -0.02 -5.72
C GLN A 187 0.91 -0.93 -6.14
N SER A 188 2.05 -0.84 -5.44
CA SER A 188 3.22 -1.68 -5.74
C SER A 188 2.90 -3.18 -5.62
N LYS A 189 2.03 -3.55 -4.67
CA LYS A 189 1.57 -4.93 -4.51
C LYS A 189 0.71 -5.38 -5.69
N ILE A 190 -0.30 -4.60 -6.07
CA ILE A 190 -1.17 -4.90 -7.22
C ILE A 190 -0.33 -5.03 -8.50
N GLU A 191 0.63 -4.14 -8.72
CA GLU A 191 1.55 -4.21 -9.87
C GLU A 191 2.38 -5.50 -9.85
N SER A 192 2.89 -5.90 -8.69
CA SER A 192 3.64 -7.16 -8.52
C SER A 192 2.77 -8.39 -8.78
N GLU A 193 1.54 -8.42 -8.27
CA GLU A 193 0.59 -9.52 -8.47
C GLU A 193 0.18 -9.63 -9.95
N LEU A 194 -0.09 -8.50 -10.61
CA LEU A 194 -0.39 -8.47 -12.03
C LEU A 194 0.79 -9.00 -12.86
N LYS A 195 2.02 -8.56 -12.56
CA LYS A 195 3.22 -9.04 -13.24
C LYS A 195 3.44 -10.54 -13.03
N HIS A 196 3.24 -11.03 -11.80
CA HIS A 196 3.33 -12.46 -11.51
C HIS A 196 2.29 -13.29 -12.28
N SER A 197 1.04 -12.80 -12.34
CA SER A 197 -0.04 -13.44 -13.10
C SER A 197 0.29 -13.51 -14.59
N GLN A 198 0.74 -12.40 -15.18
CA GLN A 198 1.16 -12.34 -16.58
C GLN A 198 2.32 -13.30 -16.89
N ASN A 199 3.33 -13.37 -16.01
CA ASN A 199 4.45 -14.29 -16.16
C ASN A 199 4.01 -15.75 -16.08
N THR A 200 3.14 -16.09 -15.13
CA THR A 200 2.59 -17.44 -14.96
C THR A 200 1.77 -17.87 -16.18
N GLU A 201 0.92 -16.98 -16.70
CA GLU A 201 0.14 -17.24 -17.91
C GLU A 201 1.06 -17.48 -19.12
N PHE A 202 2.09 -16.65 -19.29
CA PHE A 202 3.08 -16.80 -20.35
C PHE A 202 3.80 -18.15 -20.28
N ILE A 203 4.38 -18.49 -19.13
CA ILE A 203 5.08 -19.77 -18.94
C ILE A 203 4.14 -20.96 -19.19
N THR A 204 2.91 -20.91 -18.68
CA THR A 204 1.91 -21.96 -18.91
C THR A 204 1.62 -22.16 -20.40
N LYS A 205 1.50 -21.07 -21.17
CA LYS A 205 1.32 -21.15 -22.63
C LYS A 205 2.53 -21.76 -23.33
N LEU A 206 3.75 -21.35 -22.99
CA LEU A 206 4.96 -21.96 -23.58
C LEU A 206 5.10 -23.44 -23.22
N SER A 207 4.80 -23.82 -21.98
CA SER A 207 4.77 -25.23 -21.56
C SER A 207 3.80 -26.04 -22.42
N ALA A 208 2.58 -25.54 -22.61
CA ALA A 208 1.57 -26.22 -23.42
C ALA A 208 2.00 -26.37 -24.89
N ILE A 209 2.52 -25.29 -25.49
CA ILE A 209 3.05 -25.31 -26.86
C ILE A 209 4.20 -26.30 -26.99
N SER A 210 5.13 -26.31 -26.02
CA SER A 210 6.30 -27.19 -26.03
C SER A 210 5.92 -28.65 -25.87
N ASN A 211 4.97 -28.96 -24.98
CA ASN A 211 4.47 -30.32 -24.80
C ASN A 211 3.74 -30.83 -26.04
N ASN A 212 2.93 -30.00 -26.69
CA ASN A 212 2.29 -30.35 -27.96
C ASN A 212 3.34 -30.54 -29.07
N PHE A 213 4.40 -29.72 -29.07
CA PHE A 213 5.50 -29.83 -30.01
C PHE A 213 6.29 -31.14 -29.85
N LEU A 214 6.54 -31.59 -28.61
CA LEU A 214 7.17 -32.88 -28.35
C LEU A 214 6.40 -34.04 -29.00
N GLY A 215 5.07 -33.97 -29.02
CA GLY A 215 4.22 -34.97 -29.68
C GLY A 215 4.42 -35.07 -31.20
N LEU A 216 5.06 -34.08 -31.83
CA LEU A 216 5.40 -34.11 -33.26
C LEU A 216 6.76 -34.75 -33.53
N LEU A 217 7.61 -34.90 -32.51
CA LEU A 217 8.96 -35.42 -32.65
C LEU A 217 8.92 -36.95 -32.72
N GLU A 218 9.32 -37.49 -33.86
CA GLU A 218 9.46 -38.93 -34.07
C GLU A 218 10.74 -39.23 -34.85
N ASP A 219 11.48 -40.23 -34.40
CA ASP A 219 12.59 -40.78 -35.16
C ASP A 219 12.04 -41.63 -36.33
N LEU A 220 12.14 -41.08 -37.54
CA LEU A 220 11.65 -41.72 -38.76
C LEU A 220 12.65 -42.75 -39.34
N LYS A 221 13.85 -42.91 -38.76
CA LYS A 221 14.85 -43.86 -39.25
C LYS A 221 14.32 -45.30 -39.32
N PRO A 222 13.67 -45.86 -38.28
CA PRO A 222 13.12 -47.22 -38.35
C PRO A 222 12.05 -47.38 -39.43
N ALA A 223 11.25 -46.33 -39.69
CA ALA A 223 10.23 -46.36 -40.72
C ALA A 223 10.85 -46.39 -42.13
N VAL A 224 11.90 -45.59 -42.36
CA VAL A 224 12.67 -45.58 -43.62
C VAL A 224 13.34 -46.93 -43.87
N ASP A 225 14.00 -47.50 -42.85
CA ASP A 225 14.69 -48.78 -42.98
C ASP A 225 13.69 -49.91 -43.32
N ARG A 226 12.52 -49.93 -42.66
CA ARG A 226 11.46 -50.89 -42.97
C ARG A 226 10.93 -50.75 -44.41
N VAL A 227 10.74 -49.52 -44.90
CA VAL A 227 10.32 -49.29 -46.29
C VAL A 227 11.32 -49.88 -47.28
N ARG A 228 12.62 -49.78 -47.00
CA ARG A 228 13.69 -50.36 -47.82
C ARG A 228 13.72 -51.89 -47.77
N GLU A 229 13.63 -52.46 -46.57
CA GLU A 229 13.66 -53.92 -46.35
C GLU A 229 12.47 -54.63 -46.99
N GLU A 230 11.27 -54.04 -46.85
CA GLU A 230 10.01 -54.61 -47.34
C GLU A 230 9.65 -54.17 -48.76
N ASN A 231 10.48 -53.34 -49.41
CA ASN A 231 10.23 -52.74 -50.73
C ASN A 231 8.85 -52.08 -50.84
N ARG A 232 8.49 -51.28 -49.83
CA ARG A 232 7.19 -50.60 -49.72
C ARG A 232 7.22 -49.20 -50.33
N SER A 233 6.05 -48.57 -50.44
CA SER A 233 5.95 -47.16 -50.81
C SER A 233 6.33 -46.24 -49.64
N PHE A 234 7.00 -45.13 -49.96
CA PHE A 234 7.28 -44.03 -49.05
C PHE A 234 6.06 -43.14 -48.74
N ASP A 235 4.92 -43.33 -49.43
CA ASP A 235 3.77 -42.42 -49.32
C ASP A 235 3.21 -42.31 -47.90
N ALA A 236 3.27 -43.38 -47.10
CA ALA A 236 2.86 -43.33 -45.70
C ALA A 236 3.71 -42.36 -44.87
N ILE A 237 5.03 -42.35 -45.06
CA ILE A 237 5.95 -41.44 -44.37
C ILE A 237 5.76 -40.00 -44.86
N ILE A 238 5.51 -39.81 -46.16
CA ILE A 238 5.24 -38.47 -46.73
C ILE A 238 3.94 -37.90 -46.17
N ASN A 239 2.88 -38.70 -46.05
CA ASN A 239 1.61 -38.27 -45.49
C ASN A 239 1.76 -37.90 -44.01
N ASP A 240 2.46 -38.73 -43.22
CA ASP A 240 2.76 -38.43 -41.83
C ASP A 240 3.58 -37.12 -41.67
N LEU A 241 4.58 -36.88 -42.53
CA LEU A 241 5.31 -35.60 -42.56
C LEU A 241 4.40 -34.41 -42.88
N ASN A 242 3.42 -34.57 -43.78
CA ASN A 242 2.43 -33.52 -44.07
C ASN A 242 1.54 -33.22 -42.86
N ASP A 243 1.07 -34.26 -42.18
CA ASP A 243 0.21 -34.12 -41.00
C ASP A 243 0.96 -33.45 -39.85
N LYS A 244 2.22 -33.83 -39.63
CA LYS A 244 3.13 -33.15 -38.69
C LYS A 244 3.38 -31.70 -39.05
N GLU A 245 3.60 -31.39 -40.33
CA GLU A 245 3.78 -30.01 -40.80
C GLU A 245 2.52 -29.17 -40.58
N ASN A 246 1.34 -29.73 -40.81
CA ASN A 246 0.06 -29.06 -40.54
C ASN A 246 -0.12 -28.76 -39.05
N SER A 247 0.07 -29.76 -38.18
CA SER A 247 0.02 -29.60 -36.72
C SER A 247 1.04 -28.57 -36.23
N PHE A 248 2.25 -28.61 -36.76
CA PHE A 248 3.31 -27.66 -36.45
C PHE A 248 2.97 -26.23 -36.85
N ASN A 249 2.30 -26.03 -37.99
CA ASN A 249 1.84 -24.71 -38.41
C ASN A 249 0.77 -24.11 -37.48
N PHE A 250 -0.02 -24.94 -36.80
CA PHE A 250 -0.90 -24.46 -35.73
C PHE A 250 -0.09 -24.01 -34.51
N LEU A 251 0.89 -24.80 -34.06
CA LEU A 251 1.74 -24.42 -32.93
C LEU A 251 2.53 -23.12 -33.19
N LYS A 252 2.99 -22.89 -34.42
CA LYS A 252 3.59 -21.60 -34.83
C LYS A 252 2.64 -20.43 -34.66
N LYS A 253 1.37 -20.60 -35.03
CA LYS A 253 0.35 -19.55 -34.86
C LYS A 253 0.08 -19.30 -33.39
N ASP A 254 -0.02 -20.36 -32.59
CA ASP A 254 -0.21 -20.26 -31.15
C ASP A 254 0.94 -19.49 -30.52
N LEU A 255 2.20 -19.84 -30.83
CA LEU A 255 3.38 -19.12 -30.35
C LEU A 255 3.35 -17.64 -30.73
N ASN A 256 3.07 -17.32 -32.00
CA ASN A 256 3.01 -15.93 -32.48
C ASN A 256 1.88 -15.10 -31.84
N SER A 257 0.89 -15.76 -31.21
CA SER A 257 -0.21 -15.09 -30.50
C SER A 257 0.07 -14.84 -29.02
N VAL A 258 1.19 -15.35 -28.49
CA VAL A 258 1.56 -15.19 -27.09
C VAL A 258 2.01 -13.75 -26.82
N SER A 259 1.33 -13.08 -25.88
CA SER A 259 1.81 -11.81 -25.31
C SER A 259 3.05 -12.06 -24.45
N ILE A 260 4.14 -11.33 -24.71
CA ILE A 260 5.43 -11.53 -24.04
C ILE A 260 5.58 -10.54 -22.87
N PRO A 261 5.65 -11.00 -21.61
CA PRO A 261 5.92 -10.14 -20.47
C PRO A 261 7.34 -9.56 -20.48
N GLU A 262 7.53 -8.46 -19.75
CA GLU A 262 8.85 -7.86 -19.56
C GLU A 262 9.84 -8.86 -18.96
N GLY A 263 11.01 -9.01 -19.58
CA GLY A 263 12.07 -9.93 -19.13
C GLY A 263 12.00 -11.35 -19.69
N TYR A 264 10.95 -11.71 -20.46
CA TYR A 264 10.73 -13.08 -20.96
C TYR A 264 10.95 -13.27 -22.47
N LEU A 265 11.47 -12.25 -23.17
CA LEU A 265 11.71 -12.30 -24.61
C LEU A 265 12.67 -13.42 -25.02
N ASN A 266 13.63 -13.76 -24.16
CA ASN A 266 14.57 -14.86 -24.38
C ASN A 266 13.86 -16.22 -24.48
N TYR A 267 12.87 -16.53 -23.62
CA TYR A 267 12.11 -17.77 -23.67
C TYR A 267 11.34 -17.90 -24.99
N TYR A 268 10.68 -16.81 -25.40
CA TYR A 268 9.98 -16.76 -26.69
C TYR A 268 10.94 -17.02 -27.87
N ASN A 269 12.06 -16.30 -27.91
CA ASN A 269 13.04 -16.43 -29.00
C ASN A 269 13.63 -17.83 -29.07
N ASN A 270 13.98 -18.44 -27.92
CA ASN A 270 14.52 -19.79 -27.88
C ASN A 270 13.54 -20.81 -28.48
N LEU A 271 12.25 -20.76 -28.11
CA LEU A 271 11.25 -21.66 -28.67
C LEU A 271 11.02 -21.41 -30.17
N ASN A 272 11.03 -20.15 -30.60
CA ASN A 272 10.91 -19.79 -32.01
C ASN A 272 12.12 -20.27 -32.85
N ASP A 273 13.32 -20.25 -32.28
CA ASP A 273 14.53 -20.78 -32.92
C ASP A 273 14.44 -22.31 -33.06
N ILE A 274 13.93 -23.01 -32.04
CA ILE A 274 13.65 -24.45 -32.10
C ILE A 274 12.64 -24.77 -33.21
N PHE A 275 11.59 -23.96 -33.35
CA PHE A 275 10.62 -24.09 -34.44
C PHE A 275 11.30 -23.90 -35.81
N SER A 276 12.26 -23.00 -35.92
CA SER A 276 13.04 -22.81 -37.14
C SER A 276 13.90 -24.04 -37.47
N LEU A 277 14.53 -24.65 -36.45
CA LEU A 277 15.27 -25.92 -36.59
C LEU A 277 14.37 -27.06 -37.06
N TYR A 278 13.17 -27.18 -36.49
CA TYR A 278 12.22 -28.22 -36.87
C TYR A 278 11.71 -28.07 -38.31
N SER A 279 11.43 -26.84 -38.73
CA SER A 279 11.10 -26.53 -40.13
C SER A 279 12.20 -27.02 -41.08
N SER A 280 13.47 -26.80 -40.71
CA SER A 280 14.64 -27.25 -41.48
C SER A 280 14.79 -28.76 -41.51
N TYR A 281 14.45 -29.45 -40.40
CA TYR A 281 14.41 -30.91 -40.34
C TYR A 281 13.33 -31.48 -41.26
N LEU A 282 12.07 -31.06 -41.14
CA LEU A 282 10.95 -31.55 -41.95
C LEU A 282 11.26 -31.43 -43.45
N ASN A 283 11.78 -30.28 -43.87
CA ASN A 283 12.16 -30.06 -45.26
C ASN A 283 13.32 -30.97 -45.71
N SER A 284 14.34 -31.16 -44.85
CA SER A 284 15.46 -32.05 -45.16
C SER A 284 15.03 -33.50 -45.29
N MET A 285 14.15 -33.96 -44.40
CA MET A 285 13.62 -35.33 -44.41
C MET A 285 12.76 -35.57 -45.65
N ARG A 286 11.85 -34.63 -45.96
CA ARG A 286 11.03 -34.67 -47.17
C ARG A 286 11.89 -34.73 -48.44
N THR A 287 12.95 -33.92 -48.50
CA THR A 287 13.89 -33.90 -49.62
C THR A 287 14.60 -35.25 -49.79
N ALA A 288 15.07 -35.86 -48.69
CA ALA A 288 15.73 -37.16 -48.71
C ALA A 288 14.80 -38.26 -49.26
N ILE A 289 13.56 -38.31 -48.77
CA ILE A 289 12.55 -39.29 -49.20
C ILE A 289 12.17 -39.10 -50.67
N ILE A 290 11.93 -37.86 -51.12
CA ILE A 290 11.59 -37.58 -52.52
C ILE A 290 12.75 -37.97 -53.46
N TYR A 291 13.99 -37.68 -53.05
CA TYR A 291 15.18 -38.06 -53.82
C TYR A 291 15.32 -39.58 -53.95
N GLU A 292 15.16 -40.34 -52.85
CA GLU A 292 15.20 -41.80 -52.90
C GLU A 292 14.07 -42.37 -53.76
N ARG A 293 12.83 -41.89 -53.59
CA ARG A 293 11.66 -42.34 -54.36
C ARG A 293 11.81 -42.10 -55.87
N SER A 294 12.48 -41.01 -56.26
CA SER A 294 12.72 -40.64 -57.67
C SER A 294 13.99 -41.26 -58.26
N SER A 295 14.81 -41.92 -57.43
CA SER A 295 16.03 -42.59 -57.88
C SER A 295 15.68 -43.91 -58.56
N SER A 296 16.26 -44.17 -59.73
CA SER A 296 15.99 -45.38 -60.51
C SER A 296 16.54 -46.67 -59.90
N ASP A 297 17.49 -46.56 -58.96
CA ASP A 297 18.08 -47.69 -58.22
C ASP A 297 18.74 -47.16 -56.93
N TYR A 298 18.37 -47.73 -55.78
CA TYR A 298 18.98 -47.40 -54.47
C TYR A 298 20.48 -47.73 -54.43
N LYS A 299 20.91 -48.92 -54.89
CA LYS A 299 22.31 -49.35 -54.83
C LYS A 299 23.21 -48.43 -55.64
N LYS A 300 22.73 -47.97 -56.80
CA LYS A 300 23.47 -47.06 -57.68
C LYS A 300 23.64 -45.66 -57.07
N ASN A 301 22.63 -45.18 -56.35
CA ASN A 301 22.59 -43.81 -55.80
C ASN A 301 22.84 -43.74 -54.29
N LYS A 302 23.20 -44.88 -53.67
CA LYS A 302 23.29 -45.08 -52.21
C LYS A 302 24.04 -43.97 -51.50
N THR A 303 25.21 -43.58 -52.00
CA THR A 303 26.04 -42.54 -51.39
C THR A 303 25.31 -41.19 -51.24
N VAL A 304 24.52 -40.79 -52.24
CA VAL A 304 23.78 -39.51 -52.19
C VAL A 304 22.53 -39.65 -51.34
N ILE A 305 21.84 -40.79 -51.46
CA ILE A 305 20.64 -41.11 -50.66
C ILE A 305 21.01 -41.08 -49.17
N ASP A 306 21.98 -41.87 -48.75
CA ASP A 306 22.40 -41.98 -47.34
C ASP A 306 22.85 -40.61 -46.80
N LYS A 307 23.63 -39.84 -47.57
CA LYS A 307 24.05 -38.48 -47.18
C LYS A 307 22.86 -37.55 -46.90
N ASN A 308 21.79 -37.63 -47.70
CA ASN A 308 20.60 -36.80 -47.50
C ASN A 308 19.87 -37.17 -46.21
N TYR A 309 19.76 -38.47 -45.90
CA TYR A 309 19.18 -38.94 -44.64
C TYR A 309 20.06 -38.60 -43.44
N ASP A 310 21.38 -38.80 -43.51
CA ASP A 310 22.31 -38.43 -42.44
C ASP A 310 22.19 -36.94 -42.09
N ASN A 311 22.05 -36.07 -43.10
CA ASN A 311 21.80 -34.64 -42.89
C ASN A 311 20.45 -34.37 -42.21
N ALA A 312 19.39 -35.08 -42.62
CA ALA A 312 18.07 -34.96 -41.99
C ALA A 312 18.09 -35.42 -40.52
N TYR A 313 18.69 -36.58 -40.23
CA TYR A 313 18.82 -37.11 -38.87
C TYR A 313 19.69 -36.21 -37.98
N LYS A 314 20.76 -35.63 -38.52
CA LYS A 314 21.54 -34.63 -37.78
C LYS A 314 20.69 -33.42 -37.38
N LYS A 315 19.85 -32.91 -38.29
CA LYS A 315 18.94 -31.79 -37.98
C LYS A 315 17.87 -32.18 -36.96
N TYR A 316 17.36 -33.41 -37.02
CA TYR A 316 16.45 -33.94 -36.00
C TYR A 316 17.10 -33.95 -34.62
N ASN A 317 18.33 -34.46 -34.51
CA ASN A 317 19.07 -34.47 -33.25
C ASN A 317 19.29 -33.06 -32.70
N ASN A 318 19.62 -32.09 -33.55
CA ASN A 318 19.73 -30.69 -33.12
C ASN A 318 18.41 -30.15 -32.54
N VAL A 319 17.26 -30.51 -33.12
CA VAL A 319 15.94 -30.13 -32.57
C VAL A 319 15.74 -30.77 -31.20
N LEU A 320 16.02 -32.06 -31.08
CA LEU A 320 15.85 -32.83 -29.85
C LEU A 320 16.72 -32.27 -28.70
N GLU A 321 17.98 -31.99 -28.96
CA GLU A 321 18.89 -31.38 -27.99
C GLU A 321 18.40 -29.99 -27.57
N SER A 322 17.98 -29.16 -28.53
CA SER A 322 17.53 -27.79 -28.25
C SER A 322 16.23 -27.74 -27.44
N ILE A 323 15.24 -28.60 -27.76
CA ILE A 323 13.99 -28.64 -27.01
C ILE A 323 14.19 -29.17 -25.59
N GLN A 324 15.09 -30.14 -25.39
CA GLN A 324 15.41 -30.64 -24.06
C GLN A 324 16.05 -29.54 -23.19
N GLN A 325 17.01 -28.79 -23.73
CA GLN A 325 17.60 -27.65 -23.03
C GLN A 325 16.56 -26.58 -22.69
N PHE A 326 15.66 -26.29 -23.63
CA PHE A 326 14.59 -25.32 -23.42
C PHE A 326 13.62 -25.75 -22.30
N LEU A 327 13.20 -27.01 -22.28
CA LEU A 327 12.32 -27.53 -21.23
C LEU A 327 12.98 -27.46 -19.84
N SER A 328 14.27 -27.79 -19.74
CA SER A 328 15.00 -27.63 -18.48
C SER A 328 15.11 -26.17 -18.04
N LEU A 329 15.21 -25.21 -18.97
CA LEU A 329 15.17 -23.78 -18.63
C LEU A 329 13.78 -23.36 -18.13
N LEU A 330 12.71 -23.88 -18.75
CA LEU A 330 11.33 -23.58 -18.42
C LEU A 330 10.87 -24.18 -17.07
N GLU A 331 11.41 -25.33 -16.67
CA GLU A 331 11.11 -25.93 -15.36
C GLU A 331 11.71 -25.13 -14.18
N ASN A 332 12.74 -24.32 -14.45
CA ASN A 332 13.45 -23.52 -13.45
C ASN A 332 13.01 -22.04 -13.44
N SER A 333 11.97 -21.67 -14.20
CA SER A 333 11.53 -20.29 -14.43
C SER A 333 10.45 -19.79 -13.48
#